data_AF-A0AAJ1WVS4-F1
#
_entry.id   AF-A0AAJ1WVS4-F1
#
_cell.length_a   1.000
_cell.length_b   1.000
_cell.length_c   1.000
_cell.angle_alpha   90.00
_cell.angle_beta   90.00
_cell.angle_gamma   90.00
#
_symmetry.space_group_name_H-M   'P 1'
#
loop_
_entity.id
_entity.type
_entity.pdbx_description
1 polymer ?
#
loop_
_entity_poly.entity_id
_entity_poly.type
_entity_poly.pdbx_seq_one_letter_code
_entity_poly.pdbx_strand_id
1 'polypeptide(L)'
;MDGFSPKGAAPRPAEDFLGARKLEPGIGLCLSGGGFRAMLFHVGALTRLNEAGILPELDRVASVSGGSVAAGALAVGWARLRFDEN
;
A
#
# COMPACT_ATOMS: atom_id res chain seq x y z
N MET A 1 25.22 32.85 -2.43
CA MET A 1 24.25 31.74 -2.38
C MET A 1 24.98 30.62 -1.69
N ASP A 2 24.66 30.45 -0.43
CA ASP A 2 25.56 29.93 0.58
C ASP A 2 25.49 28.40 0.67
N GLY A 3 26.55 27.83 1.22
CA GLY A 3 26.91 26.41 1.16
C GLY A 3 25.82 25.43 1.57
N PHE A 4 25.73 24.36 0.78
CA PHE A 4 25.22 23.07 1.25
C PHE A 4 26.19 22.53 2.31
N SER A 5 25.77 22.58 3.57
CA SER A 5 26.47 21.94 4.68
C SER A 5 25.78 20.59 4.97
N PRO A 6 26.45 19.44 4.77
CA PRO A 6 25.87 18.16 5.15
C PRO A 6 25.87 18.06 6.67
N LYS A 7 24.67 18.09 7.28
CA LYS A 7 24.53 17.76 8.69
C LYS A 7 25.05 16.34 8.91
N GLY A 8 25.94 16.20 9.90
CA GLY A 8 26.70 14.99 10.22
C GLY A 8 25.86 13.72 10.16
N ALA A 9 26.25 12.81 9.27
CA ALA A 9 25.74 11.45 9.25
C ALA A 9 26.37 10.69 10.42
N ALA A 10 25.54 10.22 11.33
CA ALA A 10 25.92 9.17 12.27
C ALA A 10 26.45 7.95 11.49
N PRO A 11 27.40 7.16 12.05
CA PRO A 11 27.94 6.00 11.37
C PRO A 11 26.78 5.06 10.94
N ARG A 12 26.77 4.69 9.66
CA ARG A 12 25.77 3.77 9.11
C ARG A 12 25.84 2.46 9.89
N PRO A 13 24.74 2.01 10.52
CA PRO A 13 24.70 0.66 11.08
C PRO A 13 25.07 -0.33 9.99
N ALA A 14 25.88 -1.33 10.32
CA ALA A 14 26.16 -2.44 9.41
C ALA A 14 24.81 -2.98 8.91
N GLU A 15 24.57 -2.90 7.60
CA GLU A 15 23.35 -3.39 6.98
C GLU A 15 23.29 -4.90 7.22
N ASP A 16 22.41 -5.33 8.14
CA ASP A 16 22.05 -6.74 8.29
C ASP A 16 21.47 -7.23 6.95
N PHE A 17 21.61 -8.52 6.63
CA PHE A 17 21.13 -9.13 5.38
C PHE A 17 19.63 -8.88 5.13
N LEU A 18 18.89 -8.55 6.19
CA LEU A 18 17.47 -8.20 6.15
C LEU A 18 17.18 -6.74 5.81
N GLY A 19 18.20 -5.87 5.74
CA GLY A 19 18.08 -4.46 5.32
C GLY A 19 16.94 -3.70 6.03
N ALA A 20 16.57 -4.15 7.23
CA ALA A 20 15.31 -3.80 7.85
C ALA A 20 15.35 -2.34 8.29
N ARG A 21 14.73 -1.47 7.49
CA ARG A 21 14.49 -0.07 7.85
C ARG A 21 13.28 0.02 8.77
N LYS A 22 13.27 1.04 9.62
CA LYS A 22 12.10 1.40 10.41
C LYS A 22 10.90 1.56 9.46
N LEU A 23 9.78 0.91 9.78
CA LEU A 23 8.55 1.07 9.01
C LEU A 23 8.00 2.48 9.23
N GLU A 24 7.73 3.18 8.13
CA GLU A 24 6.99 4.44 8.19
C GLU A 24 5.53 4.15 8.57
N PRO A 25 4.92 4.97 9.46
CA PRO A 25 3.50 4.88 9.80
C PRO A 25 2.63 4.94 8.54
N GLY A 26 1.57 4.14 8.51
CA GLY A 26 0.67 4.09 7.36
C GLY A 26 -0.28 2.89 7.38
N ILE A 27 -1.26 2.88 6.48
CA ILE A 27 -2.25 1.79 6.37
C ILE A 27 -1.80 0.80 5.29
N GLY A 28 -1.66 -0.46 5.68
CA GLY A 28 -1.37 -1.57 4.77
C GLY A 28 -2.59 -2.47 4.57
N LEU A 29 -2.96 -2.72 3.31
CA LEU A 29 -4.03 -3.67 2.94
C LEU A 29 -3.45 -4.98 2.42
N CYS A 30 -3.85 -6.11 3.00
CA CYS A 30 -3.40 -7.44 2.59
C CYS A 30 -4.55 -8.24 1.97
N LEU A 31 -4.48 -8.52 0.66
CA LEU A 31 -5.47 -9.32 -0.07
C LEU A 31 -5.03 -10.78 -0.17
N SER A 32 -5.61 -11.63 0.66
CA SER A 32 -5.32 -13.07 0.67
C SER A 32 -5.76 -13.79 -0.61
N GLY A 33 -5.16 -14.96 -0.85
CA GLY A 33 -5.53 -15.86 -1.94
C GLY A 33 -6.82 -16.62 -1.68
N GLY A 34 -7.24 -17.41 -2.67
CA GLY A 34 -8.51 -18.16 -2.63
C GLY A 34 -9.24 -18.21 -3.99
N GLY A 35 -8.49 -17.97 -5.07
CA GLY A 35 -9.01 -17.99 -6.44
C GLY A 35 -10.09 -16.95 -6.70
N PHE A 36 -11.04 -17.30 -7.55
CA PHE A 36 -12.10 -16.40 -8.02
C PHE A 36 -13.03 -15.89 -6.91
N ARG A 37 -13.33 -16.72 -5.90
CA ARG A 37 -14.21 -16.30 -4.78
C ARG A 37 -13.56 -15.19 -3.95
N ALA A 38 -12.26 -15.35 -3.64
CA ALA A 38 -11.51 -14.33 -2.93
C ALA A 38 -11.44 -13.03 -3.75
N MET A 39 -11.22 -13.13 -5.07
CA MET A 39 -11.24 -11.97 -5.96
C MET A 39 -12.56 -11.18 -5.87
N LEU A 40 -13.71 -11.84 -5.98
CA LEU A 40 -15.02 -11.18 -5.89
C LEU A 40 -15.28 -10.57 -4.51
N PHE A 41 -14.89 -11.27 -3.44
CA PHE A 41 -14.97 -10.73 -2.08
C PHE A 41 -14.13 -9.44 -1.94
N HIS A 42 -12.89 -9.46 -2.43
CA HIS A 42 -12.00 -8.32 -2.36
C HIS A 42 -12.54 -7.12 -3.15
N VAL A 43 -13.21 -7.33 -4.29
CA VAL A 43 -13.88 -6.24 -5.02
C VAL A 43 -14.94 -5.56 -4.13
N GLY A 44 -15.80 -6.33 -3.47
CA GLY A 44 -16.80 -5.78 -2.56
C GLY A 44 -16.18 -5.06 -1.35
N ALA A 45 -15.12 -5.63 -0.77
CA ALA A 45 -14.39 -5.02 0.33
C ALA A 45 -13.74 -3.69 -0.08
N LEU A 46 -13.10 -3.64 -1.25
CA LEU A 46 -12.48 -2.42 -1.79
C LEU A 46 -13.53 -1.33 -2.06
N THR A 47 -14.69 -1.69 -2.62
CA THR A 47 -15.81 -0.75 -2.76
C THR A 47 -16.21 -0.17 -1.42
N ARG A 48 -16.37 -1.02 -0.39
CA ARG A 48 -16.78 -0.55 0.94
C ARG A 48 -15.72 0.31 1.62
N LEU A 49 -14.44 -0.02 1.44
CA LEU A 49 -13.33 0.80 1.93
C LEU A 49 -13.30 2.17 1.25
N ASN A 50 -13.67 2.25 -0.03
CA ASN A 50 -13.78 3.50 -0.76
C ASN A 50 -14.93 4.35 -0.23
N GLU A 51 -16.13 3.77 -0.07
CA GLU A 51 -17.30 4.44 0.51
C GLU A 51 -17.06 4.93 1.93
N ALA A 52 -16.19 4.27 2.69
CA ALA A 52 -15.84 4.66 4.05
C ALA A 52 -14.71 5.70 4.13
N GLY A 53 -14.18 6.18 2.99
CA GLY A 53 -13.05 7.12 2.96
C GLY A 53 -11.69 6.51 3.35
N ILE A 54 -11.59 5.20 3.57
CA ILE A 54 -10.37 4.53 4.03
C ILE A 54 -9.46 4.15 2.84
N LEU A 55 -10.04 3.81 1.69
CA LEU A 55 -9.27 3.43 0.50
C LEU A 55 -8.21 4.48 0.07
N PRO A 56 -8.48 5.81 0.06
CA PRO A 56 -7.46 6.79 -0.28
C PRO A 56 -6.34 6.94 0.76
N GLU A 57 -6.53 6.45 1.99
CA GLU A 57 -5.52 6.49 3.05
C GLU A 57 -4.52 5.30 2.99
N LEU A 58 -4.67 4.39 2.03
CA LEU A 58 -3.76 3.24 1.90
C LEU A 58 -2.38 3.63 1.38
N ASP A 59 -1.35 3.29 2.14
CA ASP A 59 0.05 3.47 1.74
C ASP A 59 0.61 2.26 0.99
N ARG A 60 0.12 1.06 1.32
CA ARG A 60 0.68 -0.20 0.81
C ARG A 60 -0.40 -1.24 0.57
N VAL A 61 -0.26 -2.01 -0.50
CA VAL A 61 -1.08 -3.19 -0.79
C VAL A 61 -0.17 -4.39 -0.99
N ALA A 62 -0.43 -5.47 -0.26
CA ALA A 62 0.17 -6.78 -0.47
C ALA A 62 -0.90 -7.77 -0.89
N SER A 63 -0.56 -8.74 -1.73
CA SER A 63 -1.54 -9.72 -2.21
C SER A 63 -0.91 -11.02 -2.67
N VAL A 64 -1.71 -12.09 -2.70
CA VAL A 64 -1.30 -13.38 -3.28
C VAL A 64 -2.43 -14.01 -4.11
N SER A 65 -2.07 -14.75 -5.16
CA SER A 65 -3.01 -15.58 -5.95
C SER A 65 -4.23 -14.77 -6.44
N GLY A 66 -5.46 -15.21 -6.15
CA GLY A 66 -6.70 -14.51 -6.52
C GLY A 66 -6.80 -13.08 -5.97
N GLY A 67 -6.18 -12.80 -4.83
CA GLY A 67 -6.07 -11.44 -4.29
C GLY A 67 -5.22 -10.52 -5.17
N SER A 68 -4.21 -11.06 -5.86
CA SER A 68 -3.36 -10.29 -6.77
C SER A 68 -4.09 -9.85 -8.04
N VAL A 69 -5.11 -10.59 -8.46
CA VAL A 69 -5.98 -10.16 -9.57
C VAL A 69 -6.79 -8.93 -9.17
N ALA A 70 -7.40 -8.96 -7.98
CA ALA A 70 -8.13 -7.81 -7.44
C ALA A 70 -7.20 -6.61 -7.20
N ALA A 71 -6.01 -6.83 -6.63
CA ALA A 71 -5.00 -5.78 -6.44
C ALA A 71 -4.55 -5.17 -7.77
N GLY A 72 -4.33 -5.99 -8.80
CA GLY A 72 -3.95 -5.53 -10.14
C GLY A 72 -5.04 -4.69 -10.80
N ALA A 73 -6.30 -5.12 -10.70
CA ALA A 73 -7.44 -4.35 -11.20
C ALA A 73 -7.57 -3.01 -10.47
N LEU A 74 -7.41 -3.00 -9.14
CA LEU A 74 -7.38 -1.79 -8.32
C LEU A 74 -6.27 -0.84 -8.78
N ALA A 75 -5.05 -1.33 -8.97
CA ALA A 75 -3.91 -0.52 -9.41
C ALA A 75 -4.13 0.11 -10.78
N VAL A 76 -4.63 -0.66 -11.76
CA VAL A 76 -4.95 -0.15 -13.11
C VAL A 76 -6.10 0.87 -13.06
N GLY A 77 -7.08 0.64 -12.19
CA GLY A 77 -8.25 1.50 -12.03
C GLY A 77 -8.05 2.71 -11.13
N TRP A 78 -6.94 2.80 -10.40
CA TRP A 78 -6.77 3.74 -9.28
C TRP A 78 -7.10 5.20 -9.64
N ALA A 79 -6.53 5.70 -10.74
CA ALA A 79 -6.74 7.07 -11.21
C ALA A 79 -8.18 7.37 -11.68
N ARG A 80 -9.02 6.34 -11.84
CA ARG A 80 -10.42 6.46 -12.25
C ARG A 80 -11.38 6.31 -11.07
N LEU A 81 -10.88 5.96 -9.89
CA LEU A 81 -11.71 5.87 -8.70
C LEU A 81 -12.21 7.25 -8.31
N ARG A 82 -13.47 7.29 -7.89
CA ARG A 82 -14.03 8.42 -7.16
C ARG A 82 -13.88 8.09 -5.69
N PHE A 83 -12.96 8.77 -5.03
CA PHE A 83 -12.86 8.71 -3.58
C PHE A 83 -13.95 9.63 -3.06
N ASP A 84 -15.09 9.05 -2.70
CA ASP A 84 -16.20 9.82 -2.16
C ASP A 84 -15.77 10.36 -0.78
N GLU A 85 -15.80 11.68 -0.63
CA GLU A 85 -15.65 12.33 0.68
C GLU A 85 -16.98 12.19 1.40
N ASN A 86 -17.02 11.40 2.47
CA ASN A 86 -18.16 11.34 3.39
C ASN A 86 -17.88 12.15 4.65
#